data_AF-A0A2A2GF45-F1
#
_entry.id   AF-A0A2A2GF45-F1
#
_cell.length_a   1.000
_cell.length_b   1.000
_cell.length_c   1.000
_cell.angle_alpha   90.00
_cell.angle_beta   90.00
_cell.angle_gamma   90.00
#
_symmetry.space_group_name_H-M   'P 1'
#
loop_
_entity.id
_entity.type
_entity.pdbx_description
1 polymer ?
#
loop_
_entity_poly.entity_id
_entity_poly.type
_entity_poly.pdbx_seq_one_letter_code
_entity_poly.pdbx_strand_id
1 'polypeptide(L)'
;MIVSGCPFPGTVVVTSGVRDRGRDFVTGAILAAAFDTEFFEDNDPWGTRDFGTVTVQGEKLYWKIDYYDADREYGSDDPSDPAKTHRVLTILFPSEY
;
A
#
# COMPACT_ATOMS: atom_id res chain seq x y z
N MET A 1 6.29 -7.02 -21.02
CA MET A 1 6.83 -7.26 -19.67
C MET A 1 5.75 -7.99 -18.90
N ILE A 2 5.92 -9.29 -18.66
CA ILE A 2 4.94 -10.09 -17.92
C ILE A 2 5.18 -9.73 -16.45
N VAL A 3 4.27 -8.98 -15.84
CA VAL A 3 4.21 -8.91 -14.37
C VAL A 3 3.64 -10.26 -13.94
N SER A 4 4.51 -11.25 -13.76
CA SER A 4 4.10 -12.50 -13.11
C SER A 4 3.51 -12.12 -11.75
N GLY A 5 2.23 -12.46 -11.56
CA GLY A 5 1.47 -12.08 -10.37
C GLY A 5 2.26 -12.41 -9.11
N CYS A 6 2.39 -11.43 -8.22
CA CYS A 6 3.03 -11.60 -6.93
C CYS A 6 2.52 -12.90 -6.29
N PRO A 7 3.40 -13.82 -5.84
CA PRO A 7 2.97 -15.12 -5.29
C PRO A 7 2.25 -14.97 -3.94
N PHE A 8 2.18 -13.76 -3.40
CA PHE A 8 1.59 -13.47 -2.10
C PHE A 8 0.17 -12.92 -2.26
N PRO A 9 -0.79 -13.41 -1.44
CA PRO A 9 -2.15 -12.91 -1.44
C PRO A 9 -2.16 -11.44 -0.99
N GLY A 10 -2.77 -10.58 -1.80
CA GLY A 10 -2.90 -9.17 -1.45
C GLY A 10 -3.98 -8.45 -2.24
N THR A 11 -4.48 -7.37 -1.66
CA THR A 11 -5.44 -6.46 -2.29
C THR A 11 -4.86 -5.07 -2.32
N VAL A 12 -4.98 -4.39 -3.47
CA VAL A 12 -4.73 -2.96 -3.57
C VAL A 12 -6.06 -2.24 -3.56
N VAL A 13 -6.23 -1.31 -2.63
CA VAL A 13 -7.40 -0.45 -2.54
C VAL A 13 -6.98 1.02 -2.60
N VAL A 14 -7.85 1.83 -3.19
CA VAL A 14 -7.70 3.29 -3.21
C VAL A 14 -8.96 3.90 -2.63
N THR A 15 -8.81 4.95 -1.83
CA THR A 15 -9.92 5.72 -1.27
C THR A 15 -10.71 6.44 -2.37
N SER A 16 -11.91 6.90 -2.03
CA SER A 16 -12.74 7.70 -2.94
C SER A 16 -12.00 8.96 -3.39
N GLY A 17 -11.31 9.66 -2.49
CA GLY A 17 -10.56 10.87 -2.85
C GLY A 17 -9.57 10.61 -3.98
N VAL A 18 -8.75 9.55 -3.84
CA VAL A 18 -7.78 9.15 -4.88
C VAL A 18 -8.47 8.71 -6.16
N ARG A 19 -9.56 7.93 -6.05
CA ARG A 19 -10.34 7.45 -7.20
C ARG A 19 -10.94 8.59 -8.02
N ASP A 20 -11.46 9.62 -7.35
CA ASP A 20 -12.19 10.72 -7.97
C ASP A 20 -11.27 11.65 -8.78
N ARG A 21 -9.94 11.56 -8.61
CA ARG A 21 -8.95 12.25 -9.46
C ARG A 21 -8.81 11.64 -10.86
N GLY A 22 -9.45 10.50 -11.12
CA GLY A 22 -9.50 9.86 -12.43
C GLY A 22 -8.42 8.82 -12.67
N ARG A 23 -8.58 8.07 -13.76
CA ARG A 23 -7.84 6.83 -14.04
C ARG A 23 -6.32 7.01 -14.09
N ASP A 24 -5.85 8.09 -14.72
CA ASP A 24 -4.41 8.32 -14.89
C ASP A 24 -3.74 8.66 -13.55
N PHE A 25 -4.43 9.41 -12.69
CA PHE A 25 -3.97 9.69 -11.34
C PHE A 25 -3.90 8.42 -10.50
N VAL A 26 -4.96 7.60 -10.51
CA VAL A 26 -4.99 6.30 -9.81
C VAL A 26 -3.87 5.37 -10.30
N THR A 27 -3.64 5.31 -11.60
CA THR A 27 -2.55 4.51 -12.17
C THR A 27 -1.20 5.01 -11.69
N GLY A 28 -0.98 6.33 -11.70
CA GLY A 28 0.22 6.95 -11.16
C GLY A 28 0.42 6.67 -9.67
N ALA A 29 -0.65 6.70 -8.87
CA ALA A 29 -0.63 6.38 -7.44
C ALA A 29 -0.22 4.93 -7.18
N ILE A 30 -0.80 3.97 -7.90
CA ILE A 30 -0.45 2.55 -7.79
C ILE A 30 1.01 2.32 -8.18
N LEU A 31 1.46 2.91 -9.29
CA LEU A 31 2.85 2.76 -9.75
C LEU A 31 3.83 3.42 -8.77
N ALA A 32 3.51 4.61 -8.26
CA ALA A 32 4.36 5.30 -7.29
C ALA A 32 4.54 4.48 -6.01
N ALA A 33 3.45 3.93 -5.45
CA ALA A 33 3.53 3.05 -4.29
C ALA A 33 4.30 1.75 -4.60
N ALA A 34 4.13 1.17 -5.80
CA ALA A 34 4.81 -0.07 -6.19
C ALA A 34 6.33 0.10 -6.39
N PHE A 35 6.79 1.31 -6.72
CA PHE A 35 8.21 1.62 -6.94
C PHE A 35 8.85 2.36 -5.76
N ASP A 36 8.12 2.63 -4.70
CA ASP A 36 8.67 3.27 -3.52
C ASP A 36 9.63 2.32 -2.80
N THR A 37 10.90 2.70 -2.76
CA THR A 37 11.99 1.93 -2.12
C THR A 37 12.74 2.77 -1.09
N GLU A 38 12.32 4.02 -0.87
CA GLU A 38 13.04 4.98 -0.03
C GLU A 38 12.62 4.82 1.44
N PHE A 39 13.28 3.89 2.13
CA PHE A 39 13.11 3.68 3.57
C PHE A 39 14.38 4.12 4.31
N PHE A 40 14.26 5.17 5.12
CA PHE A 40 15.31 5.75 5.96
C PHE A 40 14.86 5.76 7.41
N GLU A 41 15.79 5.90 8.35
CA GLU A 41 15.49 5.88 9.80
C GLU A 41 14.42 6.92 10.20
N ASP A 42 14.39 8.08 9.54
CA ASP A 42 13.41 9.13 9.79
C ASP A 42 11.98 8.79 9.36
N ASN A 43 11.81 7.94 8.34
CA ASN A 43 10.49 7.60 7.78
C ASN A 43 10.00 6.19 8.13
N ASP A 44 10.91 5.29 8.54
CA ASP A 44 10.63 3.92 8.97
C ASP A 44 11.49 3.55 10.19
N PRO A 45 11.27 4.21 11.36
CA PRO A 45 12.09 4.00 12.55
C PRO A 45 12.02 2.58 13.12
N TRP A 46 10.98 1.83 12.75
CA TRP A 46 10.75 0.47 13.21
C TRP A 46 11.11 -0.60 12.16
N GLY A 47 11.51 -0.20 10.94
CA GLY A 47 11.92 -1.11 9.87
C GLY A 47 10.79 -1.97 9.30
N THR A 48 9.53 -1.63 9.59
CA THR A 48 8.34 -2.42 9.25
C THR A 48 7.95 -2.26 7.80
N ARG A 49 8.36 -1.16 7.14
CA ARG A 49 8.10 -0.86 5.73
C ARG A 49 6.63 -1.02 5.32
N ASP A 50 5.72 -0.73 6.24
CA ASP A 50 4.28 -0.86 6.09
C ASP A 50 3.57 0.48 5.88
N PHE A 51 4.33 1.58 5.83
CA PHE A 51 3.82 2.92 5.57
C PHE A 51 4.83 3.72 4.74
N GLY A 52 4.32 4.56 3.84
CA GLY A 52 5.16 5.49 3.10
C GLY A 52 4.38 6.64 2.49
N THR A 53 5.12 7.52 1.82
CA THR A 53 4.59 8.74 1.22
C THR A 53 5.16 8.90 -0.17
N VAL A 54 4.28 9.18 -1.14
CA VAL A 54 4.68 9.44 -2.52
C VAL A 54 4.03 10.73 -3.03
N THR A 55 4.59 11.31 -4.08
CA THR A 55 4.02 12.48 -4.76
C THR A 55 3.60 12.10 -6.18
N VAL A 56 2.33 12.33 -6.53
CA VAL A 56 1.77 12.05 -7.85
C VAL A 56 1.08 13.29 -8.37
N GLN A 57 1.51 13.77 -9.55
CA GLN A 57 0.97 15.00 -10.17
C GLN A 57 0.95 16.22 -9.22
N GLY A 58 1.96 16.34 -8.36
CA GLY A 58 2.07 17.42 -7.37
C GLY A 58 1.26 17.23 -6.09
N GLU A 59 0.50 16.15 -5.98
CA GLU A 59 -0.28 15.81 -4.80
C GLU A 59 0.46 14.79 -3.94
N LYS A 60 0.50 15.03 -2.62
CA LYS A 60 1.06 14.09 -1.65
C LYS A 60 0.03 13.00 -1.35
N LEU A 61 0.45 11.74 -1.42
CA LEU A 61 -0.33 10.57 -1.05
C LEU A 61 0.39 9.77 0.03
N TYR A 62 -0.39 9.10 0.87
CA TYR A 62 0.09 8.03 1.74
C TYR A 62 -0.22 6.69 1.11
N TRP A 63 0.64 5.72 1.39
CA TRP A 63 0.31 4.32 1.23
C TRP A 63 0.60 3.59 2.53
N LYS A 64 -0.21 2.57 2.84
CA LYS A 64 -0.01 1.72 4.01
C LYS A 64 -0.39 0.27 3.72
N ILE A 65 0.23 -0.66 4.42
CA ILE A 65 -0.04 -2.09 4.34
C ILE A 65 -0.64 -2.55 5.67
N ASP A 66 -1.91 -2.96 5.64
CA ASP A 66 -2.54 -3.64 6.77
C ASP A 66 -2.39 -5.16 6.63
N TYR A 67 -2.19 -5.83 7.77
CA TYR A 67 -1.98 -7.28 7.85
C TYR A 67 -3.20 -7.96 8.46
N TYR A 68 -4.02 -8.60 7.61
CA TYR A 68 -5.18 -9.37 8.04
C TYR A 68 -4.89 -10.87 8.06
N ASP A 69 -5.67 -11.63 8.83
CA ASP A 69 -5.73 -13.08 8.70
C ASP A 69 -6.21 -13.51 7.29
N ALA A 70 -6.13 -14.81 6.99
CA ALA A 70 -6.49 -15.34 5.68
C ALA A 70 -7.96 -15.08 5.30
N ASP A 71 -8.85 -15.04 6.29
CA ASP A 71 -10.29 -14.81 6.12
C ASP A 71 -10.66 -13.31 6.06
N ARG A 72 -9.74 -12.42 6.43
CA ARG A 72 -9.87 -10.95 6.45
C ARG A 72 -10.83 -10.43 7.51
N GLU A 73 -10.94 -11.13 8.63
CA GLU A 73 -11.80 -10.76 9.76
C GLU A 73 -11.02 -10.01 10.85
N TYR A 74 -9.78 -10.43 11.10
CA TYR A 74 -8.93 -9.90 12.17
C TYR A 74 -7.51 -9.60 11.67
N GLY A 75 -6.68 -9.04 12.57
CA GLY A 75 -5.25 -8.92 12.31
C GLY A 75 -4.58 -10.29 12.28
N SER A 76 -3.57 -10.47 11.41
CA SER A 76 -2.81 -11.72 11.38
C SER A 76 -1.98 -11.91 12.65
N ASP A 77 -2.04 -13.11 13.23
CA ASP A 77 -1.19 -13.51 14.37
C ASP A 77 0.29 -13.68 13.99
N ASP A 78 0.59 -13.82 12.70
CA ASP A 78 1.96 -13.86 12.16
C ASP A 78 2.05 -13.07 10.85
N PRO A 79 2.22 -11.74 10.93
CA PRO A 79 2.31 -10.85 9.77
C PRO A 79 3.49 -11.16 8.83
N SER A 80 4.47 -11.95 9.28
CA SER A 80 5.62 -12.35 8.47
C SER A 80 5.33 -13.54 7.57
N ASP A 81 4.36 -14.38 7.94
CA ASP A 81 3.95 -15.57 7.17
C ASP A 81 2.89 -15.21 6.11
N PRO A 82 3.24 -15.23 4.81
CA PRO A 82 2.30 -14.92 3.74
C PRO A 82 1.23 -16.00 3.51
N ALA A 83 1.37 -17.20 4.08
CA ALA A 83 0.32 -18.20 4.03
C ALA A 83 -0.80 -17.93 5.05
N LYS A 84 -0.50 -17.17 6.12
CA LYS A 84 -1.45 -16.77 7.15
C LYS A 84 -1.97 -15.34 7.00
N THR A 85 -1.24 -14.52 6.24
CA THR A 85 -1.47 -13.08 6.19
C THR A 85 -1.95 -12.63 4.81
N HIS A 86 -3.14 -12.05 4.76
CA HIS A 86 -3.62 -11.29 3.61
C HIS A 86 -3.23 -9.81 3.77
N ARG A 87 -2.42 -9.29 2.84
CA ARG A 87 -1.95 -7.90 2.89
C ARG A 87 -2.88 -6.97 2.12
N VAL A 88 -3.24 -5.84 2.72
CA VAL A 88 -4.04 -4.80 2.05
C VAL A 88 -3.21 -3.53 1.91
N LEU A 89 -2.82 -3.21 0.68
CA LEU A 89 -2.20 -1.93 0.35
C LEU A 89 -3.30 -0.90 0.14
N THR A 90 -3.37 0.10 1.02
CA THR A 90 -4.29 1.23 0.90
C THR A 90 -3.53 2.46 0.44
N ILE A 91 -3.98 3.09 -0.65
CA ILE A 91 -3.45 4.38 -1.12
C ILE A 91 -4.51 5.46 -0.91
N LEU A 92 -4.12 6.55 -0.24
CA LEU A 92 -5.04 7.57 0.24
C LEU A 92 -4.39 8.96 0.31
N PHE A 93 -5.21 10.01 0.35
CA PHE A 93 -4.72 11.35 0.67
C PHE A 93 -4.39 11.47 2.16
N PRO A 94 -3.44 12.36 2.55
CA PRO A 94 -3.16 12.67 3.95
C PRO A 94 -4.37 13.13 4.77
N SER A 95 -5.37 13.74 4.12
CA SER A 95 -6.62 14.16 4.77
C SER A 95 -7.61 13.02 5.04
N GLU A 96 -7.36 11.84 4.47
CA GLU A 96 -8.19 10.64 4.63
C GLU A 96 -7.58 9.64 5.63
N TYR A 97 -6.41 9.97 6.21
CA TYR A 97 -5.69 9.21 7.22
C TYR A 97 -5.95 9.79 8.62
#